data_AF-A0A1G0NSC7-F1
#
_entry.id   AF-A0A1G0NSC7-F1
#
_cell.length_a   1.000
_cell.length_b   1.000
_cell.length_c   1.000
_cell.angle_alpha   90.00
_cell.angle_beta   90.00
_cell.angle_gamma   90.00
#
_symmetry.space_group_name_H-M   'P 1'
#
loop_
_entity.id
_entity.type
_entity.pdbx_description
1 polymer ?
#
loop_
_entity_poly.entity_id
_entity_poly.type
_entity_poly.pdbx_seq_one_letter_code
_entity_poly.pdbx_strand_id
1 'polypeptide(L)'
;MNTAFDPTMLFISDAEWRDEAIRDRFLTHLSGHLRMVEEYQLSKIYWSDYLEQYLWNHPQLPPWRSEIHWKNVIVPIIARLFAKNVLRLDTSIYEEASSVTPPLSRKYGREEIDLCFRQLLHVVIQKNEPLRFNPGVENICVNGYFEFSCECHNRTVKPRIINLPEDWLDEIDFTTFWPRNVREVLVLRKAIDVVTVRELHSKTVDRKYKFEFDNRFVRDIIDEQDCRIDLLWGLAKRLLMTQAQASIDKGLLDEEIAGGQERRMRISRGKRVHYVYSGQGSIRFMRFYGEGEHDEGLR
;
A
#
# COMPACT_ATOMS: atom_id res chain seq x y z
N MET A 1 -6.90 -12.01 -2.96
CA MET A 1 -8.20 -11.33 -3.07
C MET A 1 -8.08 -10.30 -4.19
N ASN A 2 -9.10 -10.20 -5.05
CA ASN A 2 -9.10 -9.28 -6.19
C ASN A 2 -9.73 -7.93 -5.80
N THR A 3 -9.53 -6.90 -6.63
CA THR A 3 -9.97 -5.53 -6.35
C THR A 3 -10.79 -4.96 -7.49
N ALA A 4 -11.86 -4.25 -7.16
CA ALA A 4 -12.58 -3.38 -8.08
C ALA A 4 -12.19 -1.93 -7.80
N PHE A 5 -11.77 -1.21 -8.84
CA PHE A 5 -11.57 0.24 -8.78
C PHE A 5 -12.88 0.92 -9.11
N ASP A 6 -13.33 1.79 -8.22
CA ASP A 6 -14.39 2.75 -8.51
C ASP A 6 -14.01 3.57 -9.76
N PRO A 7 -14.93 3.80 -10.71
CA PRO A 7 -14.69 4.72 -11.81
C PRO A 7 -14.08 6.07 -11.40
N THR A 8 -14.46 6.63 -10.25
CA THR A 8 -13.87 7.92 -9.81
C THR A 8 -12.37 7.85 -9.48
N MET A 9 -11.76 6.66 -9.43
CA MET A 9 -10.31 6.49 -9.37
C MET A 9 -9.59 6.88 -10.66
N LEU A 10 -10.23 6.66 -11.81
CA LEU A 10 -9.60 6.80 -13.13
C LEU A 10 -10.27 7.86 -14.00
N PHE A 11 -11.51 8.22 -13.69
CA PHE A 11 -12.31 9.19 -14.42
C PHE A 11 -12.57 10.42 -13.54
N ILE A 12 -12.37 11.60 -14.13
CA ILE A 12 -12.57 12.92 -13.53
C ILE A 12 -13.17 13.83 -14.61
N SER A 13 -14.05 14.75 -14.23
CA SER A 13 -14.67 15.67 -15.18
C SER A 13 -13.70 16.77 -15.64
N ASP A 14 -13.96 17.38 -16.80
CA ASP A 14 -13.19 18.54 -17.27
C ASP A 14 -13.28 19.74 -16.30
N ALA A 15 -14.43 19.90 -15.64
CA ALA A 15 -14.64 20.98 -14.67
C ALA A 15 -13.74 20.80 -13.43
N GLU A 16 -13.73 19.59 -12.85
CA GLU A 16 -12.88 19.25 -11.71
C GLU A 16 -11.40 19.23 -12.09
N TRP A 17 -11.07 18.82 -13.32
CA TRP A 17 -9.69 18.78 -13.80
C TRP A 17 -9.06 20.18 -13.94
N ARG A 18 -9.86 21.19 -14.27
CA ARG A 18 -9.42 22.59 -14.35
C ARG A 18 -9.20 23.24 -12.97
N ASP A 19 -9.77 22.66 -11.91
CA ASP A 19 -9.47 23.05 -10.54
C ASP A 19 -8.18 22.35 -10.09
N GLU A 20 -7.11 23.12 -9.92
CA GLU A 20 -5.79 22.60 -9.54
C GLU A 20 -5.80 21.83 -8.22
N ALA A 21 -6.54 22.29 -7.21
CA ALA A 21 -6.58 21.63 -5.92
C ALA A 21 -7.30 20.27 -6.01
N ILE A 22 -8.38 20.19 -6.78
CA ILE A 22 -9.11 18.93 -7.00
C ILE A 22 -8.28 17.97 -7.85
N ARG A 23 -7.67 18.47 -8.93
CA ARG A 23 -6.77 17.71 -9.81
C ARG A 23 -5.62 17.09 -9.02
N ASP A 24 -4.91 17.88 -8.21
CA ASP A 24 -3.74 17.42 -7.49
C ASP A 24 -4.11 16.37 -6.43
N ARG A 25 -5.27 16.54 -5.78
CA ARG A 25 -5.83 15.53 -4.86
C ARG A 25 -6.18 14.22 -5.58
N PHE A 26 -6.84 14.30 -6.74
CA PHE A 26 -7.14 13.14 -7.57
C PHE A 26 -5.85 12.40 -7.99
N LEU A 27 -4.85 13.13 -8.47
CA LEU A 27 -3.58 12.55 -8.91
C LEU A 27 -2.78 11.94 -7.77
N THR A 28 -2.75 12.59 -6.61
CA THR A 28 -2.10 12.06 -5.40
C THR A 28 -2.75 10.75 -4.97
N HIS A 29 -4.09 10.72 -4.95
CA HIS A 29 -4.86 9.53 -4.60
C HIS A 29 -4.63 8.38 -5.58
N LEU A 30 -4.80 8.64 -6.88
CA LEU A 30 -4.58 7.66 -7.94
C LEU A 30 -3.15 7.11 -7.90
N SER A 31 -2.14 7.99 -7.96
CA SER A 31 -0.73 7.57 -7.99
C SER A 31 -0.32 6.80 -6.72
N GLY A 32 -0.85 7.19 -5.55
CA GLY A 32 -0.65 6.48 -4.29
C GLY A 32 -1.13 5.04 -4.38
N HIS A 33 -2.39 4.82 -4.77
CA HIS A 33 -2.93 3.45 -4.88
C HIS A 33 -2.25 2.63 -5.98
N LEU A 34 -1.98 3.20 -7.16
CA LEU A 34 -1.28 2.47 -8.23
C LEU A 34 0.12 2.02 -7.78
N ARG A 35 0.86 2.90 -7.08
CA ARG A 35 2.17 2.58 -6.52
C ARG A 35 2.08 1.43 -5.52
N MET A 36 1.10 1.44 -4.62
CA MET A 36 0.94 0.38 -3.62
C MET A 36 0.65 -0.98 -4.25
N VAL A 37 -0.25 -1.04 -5.24
CA VAL A 37 -0.56 -2.27 -5.96
C VAL A 37 0.66 -2.77 -6.74
N GLU A 38 1.40 -1.88 -7.40
CA GLU A 38 2.61 -2.24 -8.14
C GLU A 38 3.75 -2.69 -7.23
N GLU A 39 4.03 -1.96 -6.15
CA GLU A 39 5.17 -2.21 -5.28
C GLU A 39 5.00 -3.50 -4.48
N TYR A 40 3.80 -3.76 -3.98
CA TYR A 40 3.53 -4.89 -3.09
C TYR A 40 2.81 -6.07 -3.79
N GLN A 41 2.46 -5.94 -5.08
CA GLN A 41 1.84 -7.01 -5.89
C GLN A 41 0.59 -7.63 -5.23
N LEU A 42 -0.27 -6.78 -4.66
CA LEU A 42 -1.26 -7.17 -3.66
C LEU A 42 -2.52 -7.84 -4.17
N SER A 43 -2.89 -7.52 -5.40
CA SER A 43 -4.21 -7.83 -5.92
C SER A 43 -4.21 -7.80 -7.43
N LYS A 44 -5.09 -8.61 -8.03
CA LYS A 44 -5.51 -8.39 -9.40
C LYS A 44 -6.69 -7.42 -9.42
N ILE A 45 -6.68 -6.50 -10.37
CA ILE A 45 -7.73 -5.53 -10.61
C ILE A 45 -8.72 -6.16 -11.58
N TYR A 46 -9.97 -6.32 -11.14
CA TYR A 46 -11.06 -6.69 -12.04
C TYR A 46 -11.29 -5.58 -13.05
N TRP A 47 -11.38 -5.96 -14.32
CA TRP A 47 -11.54 -5.01 -15.41
C TRP A 47 -12.36 -5.61 -16.55
N SER A 48 -13.09 -4.79 -17.29
CA SER A 48 -13.86 -5.21 -18.45
C SER A 48 -13.44 -4.45 -19.70
N ASP A 49 -13.75 -5.00 -20.87
CA ASP A 49 -13.39 -4.38 -22.14
C ASP A 49 -14.19 -3.10 -22.43
N TYR A 50 -15.39 -2.96 -21.86
CA TYR A 50 -16.14 -1.71 -21.95
C TYR A 50 -15.50 -0.59 -21.13
N LEU A 51 -15.07 -0.85 -19.88
CA LEU A 51 -14.33 0.13 -19.09
C LEU A 51 -13.00 0.50 -19.77
N GLU A 52 -12.34 -0.48 -20.37
CA GLU A 52 -11.14 -0.26 -21.19
C GLU A 52 -11.43 0.66 -22.38
N GLN A 53 -12.55 0.47 -23.08
CA GLN A 53 -12.94 1.33 -24.20
C GLN A 53 -13.07 2.80 -23.75
N TYR A 54 -13.75 3.06 -22.63
CA TYR A 54 -13.89 4.42 -22.09
C TYR A 54 -12.56 5.02 -21.63
N LEU A 55 -11.65 4.19 -21.10
CA LEU A 55 -10.35 4.63 -20.65
C LEU A 55 -9.38 4.93 -21.81
N TRP A 56 -9.43 4.13 -22.89
CA TRP A 56 -8.40 4.18 -23.95
C TRP A 56 -8.84 4.66 -25.32
N ASN A 57 -10.06 4.32 -25.73
CA ASN A 57 -10.47 4.34 -27.14
C ASN A 57 -11.68 5.24 -27.42
N HIS A 58 -12.38 5.70 -26.38
CA HIS A 58 -13.57 6.51 -26.54
C HIS A 58 -13.23 7.90 -27.11
N PRO A 59 -14.05 8.48 -28.03
CA PRO A 59 -13.77 9.78 -28.64
C PRO A 59 -13.58 10.92 -27.63
N GLN A 60 -14.30 10.82 -26.51
CA GLN A 60 -14.15 11.74 -25.39
C GLN A 60 -13.36 11.04 -24.27
N LEU A 61 -12.05 11.29 -24.22
CA LEU A 61 -11.14 10.67 -23.26
C LEU A 61 -11.12 11.42 -21.92
N PRO A 62 -10.66 10.80 -20.82
CA PRO A 62 -10.39 11.51 -19.57
C PRO A 62 -9.42 12.68 -19.80
N PRO A 63 -9.58 13.81 -19.11
CA PRO A 63 -8.81 15.02 -19.40
C PRO A 63 -7.30 14.83 -19.23
N TRP A 64 -6.88 14.06 -18.22
CA TRP A 64 -5.48 13.70 -18.00
C TRP A 64 -4.84 12.91 -19.15
N ARG A 65 -5.66 12.29 -20.02
CA ARG A 65 -5.20 11.56 -21.20
C ARG A 65 -5.19 12.45 -22.45
N SER A 66 -6.09 13.43 -22.50
CA SER A 66 -6.18 14.40 -23.59
C SER A 66 -5.02 15.41 -23.53
N GLU A 67 -4.57 15.78 -22.35
CA GLU A 67 -3.45 16.71 -22.16
C GLU A 67 -2.08 16.03 -22.27
N ILE A 68 -1.21 16.55 -23.14
CA ILE A 68 0.09 15.93 -23.49
C ILE A 68 0.97 15.68 -22.25
N HIS A 69 1.09 16.67 -21.36
CA HIS A 69 1.93 16.57 -20.18
C HIS A 69 1.50 15.40 -19.28
N TRP A 70 0.23 15.39 -18.88
CA TRP A 70 -0.33 14.39 -17.98
C TRP A 70 -0.42 13.01 -18.61
N LYS A 71 -0.73 12.94 -19.91
CA LYS A 71 -0.71 11.70 -20.67
C LYS A 71 0.66 11.02 -20.56
N ASN A 72 1.73 11.78 -20.77
CA ASN A 72 3.10 11.24 -20.73
C ASN A 72 3.51 10.79 -19.32
N VAL A 73 2.91 11.35 -18.28
CA VAL A 73 3.19 10.97 -16.87
C VAL A 73 2.36 9.76 -16.44
N ILE A 74 1.05 9.76 -16.70
CA ILE A 74 0.10 8.83 -16.11
C ILE A 74 -0.07 7.56 -16.93
N VAL A 75 -0.11 7.67 -18.27
CA VAL A 75 -0.35 6.51 -19.15
C VAL A 75 0.68 5.41 -18.94
N PRO A 76 2.00 5.68 -18.89
CA PRO A 76 2.98 4.62 -18.67
C PRO A 76 2.79 3.88 -17.35
N ILE A 77 2.36 4.57 -16.29
CA ILE A 77 2.12 3.99 -14.97
C ILE A 77 0.92 3.05 -15.02
N ILE A 78 -0.22 3.53 -15.54
CA ILE A 78 -1.44 2.72 -15.65
C ILE A 78 -1.21 1.53 -16.57
N ALA A 79 -0.61 1.73 -17.75
CA ALA A 79 -0.37 0.66 -18.72
C ALA A 79 0.54 -0.44 -18.14
N ARG A 80 1.63 -0.05 -17.46
CA ARG A 80 2.55 -1.00 -16.82
C ARG A 80 1.86 -1.78 -15.70
N LEU A 81 1.04 -1.12 -14.88
CA LEU A 81 0.27 -1.77 -13.84
C LEU A 81 -0.75 -2.75 -14.44
N PHE A 82 -1.53 -2.29 -15.43
CA PHE A 82 -2.63 -3.05 -16.01
C PHE A 82 -2.14 -4.28 -16.76
N ALA A 83 -1.01 -4.17 -17.48
CA ALA A 83 -0.40 -5.30 -18.18
C ALA A 83 -0.06 -6.48 -17.26
N LYS A 84 0.22 -6.24 -15.97
CA LYS A 84 0.62 -7.28 -15.01
C LYS A 84 -0.50 -7.65 -14.04
N ASN A 85 -1.38 -6.71 -13.72
CA ASN A 85 -2.29 -6.83 -12.58
C ASN A 85 -3.77 -6.83 -12.94
N VAL A 86 -4.17 -6.77 -14.21
CA VAL A 86 -5.59 -6.87 -14.56
C VAL A 86 -6.04 -8.33 -14.72
N LEU A 87 -7.22 -8.62 -14.18
CA LEU A 87 -8.00 -9.82 -14.46
C LEU A 87 -9.24 -9.42 -15.26
N ARG A 88 -9.24 -9.78 -16.56
CA ARG A 88 -10.33 -9.45 -17.48
C ARG A 88 -11.58 -10.26 -17.17
N LEU A 89 -12.71 -9.59 -17.08
CA LEU A 89 -14.04 -10.17 -16.94
C LEU A 89 -14.84 -9.85 -18.20
N ASP A 90 -15.48 -10.87 -18.77
CA ASP A 90 -16.46 -10.68 -19.82
C ASP A 90 -17.78 -10.21 -19.20
N THR A 91 -18.19 -9.00 -19.56
CA THR A 91 -19.44 -8.38 -19.11
C THR A 91 -20.45 -8.22 -20.26
N SER A 92 -20.12 -8.70 -21.47
CA SER A 92 -20.94 -8.50 -22.68
C SER A 92 -22.28 -9.23 -22.63
N ILE A 93 -22.39 -10.27 -21.80
CA ILE A 93 -23.58 -11.11 -21.67
C ILE A 93 -24.60 -10.57 -20.65
N TYR A 94 -24.29 -9.50 -19.93
CA TYR A 94 -25.11 -9.01 -18.83
C TYR A 94 -25.73 -7.64 -19.14
N GLU A 95 -27.04 -7.63 -19.35
CA GLU A 95 -27.83 -6.39 -19.41
C GLU A 95 -28.13 -5.83 -18.00
N GLU A 96 -28.13 -6.70 -16.99
CA GLU A 96 -28.43 -6.34 -15.61
C GLU A 96 -27.23 -5.69 -14.91
N ALA A 97 -27.50 -4.59 -14.21
CA ALA A 97 -26.53 -3.85 -13.41
C ALA A 97 -26.70 -4.15 -11.92
N SER A 98 -25.60 -4.31 -11.18
CA SER A 98 -25.68 -4.38 -9.72
C SER A 98 -26.11 -3.05 -9.11
N SER A 99 -26.75 -3.12 -7.96
CA SER A 99 -26.95 -1.98 -7.08
C SER A 99 -25.79 -1.80 -6.11
N VAL A 100 -25.51 -0.55 -5.76
CA VAL A 100 -24.45 -0.16 -4.83
C VAL A 100 -25.05 0.70 -3.73
N THR A 101 -24.84 0.30 -2.48
CA THR A 101 -25.30 1.03 -1.29
C THR A 101 -24.11 1.39 -0.40
N PRO A 102 -23.90 2.67 -0.04
CA PRO A 102 -24.60 3.85 -0.56
C PRO A 102 -24.29 4.10 -2.05
N PRO A 103 -25.12 4.89 -2.76
CA PRO A 103 -24.86 5.24 -4.15
C PRO A 103 -23.50 5.94 -4.32
N LEU A 104 -22.79 5.58 -5.38
CA LEU A 104 -21.51 6.21 -5.73
C LEU A 104 -21.74 7.61 -6.33
N SER A 105 -20.84 8.53 -5.97
CA SER A 105 -20.66 9.81 -6.64
C SER A 105 -20.26 9.59 -8.10
N ARG A 106 -20.89 10.33 -9.01
CA ARG A 106 -20.70 10.24 -10.47
C ARG A 106 -20.23 11.58 -11.06
N LYS A 107 -19.37 12.30 -10.34
CA LYS A 107 -18.93 13.66 -10.74
C LYS A 107 -18.19 13.72 -12.08
N TYR A 108 -17.63 12.61 -12.56
CA TYR A 108 -17.06 12.49 -13.91
C TYR A 108 -18.10 12.60 -15.04
N GLY A 109 -19.40 12.62 -14.73
CA GLY A 109 -20.45 13.10 -15.63
C GLY A 109 -20.86 12.16 -16.76
N ARG A 110 -20.64 10.84 -16.62
CA ARG A 110 -21.03 9.84 -17.64
C ARG A 110 -21.69 8.60 -17.06
N GLU A 111 -22.99 8.44 -17.28
CA GLU A 111 -23.73 7.34 -16.69
C GLU A 111 -23.34 5.97 -17.27
N GLU A 112 -22.83 5.94 -18.50
CA GLU A 112 -22.43 4.72 -19.20
C GLU A 112 -21.22 4.06 -18.53
N ILE A 113 -20.30 4.84 -17.97
CA ILE A 113 -19.14 4.29 -17.24
C ILE A 113 -19.60 3.65 -15.93
N ASP A 114 -20.55 4.29 -15.21
CA ASP A 114 -21.16 3.71 -14.00
C ASP A 114 -21.88 2.39 -14.33
N LEU A 115 -22.63 2.36 -15.44
CA LEU A 115 -23.30 1.16 -15.90
C LEU A 115 -22.31 0.02 -16.19
N CYS A 116 -21.24 0.30 -16.94
CA CYS A 116 -20.19 -0.69 -17.23
C CYS A 116 -19.54 -1.22 -15.94
N PHE A 117 -19.34 -0.35 -14.95
CA PHE A 117 -18.79 -0.74 -13.66
C PHE A 117 -19.76 -1.63 -12.87
N ARG A 118 -21.06 -1.32 -12.86
CA ARG A 118 -22.08 -2.13 -12.19
C ARG A 118 -22.30 -3.49 -12.87
N GLN A 119 -22.14 -3.58 -14.19
CA GLN A 119 -22.11 -4.86 -14.90
C GLN A 119 -20.89 -5.70 -14.50
N LEU A 120 -19.72 -5.05 -14.34
CA LEU A 120 -18.54 -5.73 -13.80
C LEU A 120 -18.79 -6.26 -12.38
N LEU A 121 -19.36 -5.44 -11.50
CA LEU A 121 -19.69 -5.85 -10.13
C LEU A 121 -20.72 -6.99 -10.10
N HIS A 122 -21.70 -7.01 -11.01
CA HIS A 122 -22.64 -8.12 -11.17
C HIS A 122 -21.90 -9.46 -11.37
N VAL A 123 -20.91 -9.50 -12.28
CA VAL A 123 -20.07 -10.70 -12.49
C VAL A 123 -19.32 -11.09 -11.23
N VAL A 124 -18.80 -10.09 -10.49
CA VAL A 124 -18.09 -10.34 -9.24
C VAL A 124 -19.00 -10.93 -8.16
N ILE A 125 -20.24 -10.43 -8.03
CA ILE A 125 -21.25 -10.97 -7.10
C ILE A 125 -21.60 -12.41 -7.45
N GLN A 126 -21.78 -12.71 -8.74
CA GLN A 126 -22.06 -14.06 -9.23
C GLN A 126 -20.93 -15.04 -8.83
N LYS A 127 -19.67 -14.61 -8.96
CA LYS A 127 -18.49 -15.41 -8.55
C LYS A 127 -18.42 -15.66 -7.05
N ASN A 128 -19.05 -14.82 -6.23
CA ASN A 128 -19.07 -14.92 -4.77
C ASN A 128 -17.67 -15.01 -4.15
N GLU A 129 -16.73 -14.23 -4.68
CA GLU A 129 -15.38 -14.16 -4.15
C GLU A 129 -15.22 -12.95 -3.22
N PRO A 130 -14.33 -13.03 -2.21
CA PRO A 130 -13.95 -11.86 -1.44
C PRO A 130 -13.42 -10.76 -2.36
N LEU A 131 -13.85 -9.53 -2.10
CA LEU A 131 -13.58 -8.37 -2.94
C LEU A 131 -12.99 -7.23 -2.10
N ARG A 132 -11.98 -6.57 -2.64
CA ARG A 132 -11.58 -5.24 -2.19
C ARG A 132 -12.22 -4.19 -3.08
N PHE A 133 -12.70 -3.11 -2.48
CA PHE A 133 -13.20 -1.97 -3.21
C PHE A 133 -12.32 -0.76 -2.93
N ASN A 134 -11.84 -0.15 -4.00
CA ASN A 134 -10.96 1.01 -3.95
C ASN A 134 -11.74 2.23 -4.49
N PRO A 135 -12.36 3.04 -3.60
CA PRO A 135 -13.08 4.23 -4.00
C PRO A 135 -12.14 5.34 -4.42
N GLY A 136 -12.58 6.16 -5.39
CA GLY A 136 -11.90 7.43 -5.64
C GLY A 136 -12.23 8.46 -4.57
N VAL A 137 -11.57 9.62 -4.65
CA VAL A 137 -11.58 10.66 -3.61
C VAL A 137 -12.99 11.04 -3.16
N GLU A 138 -13.93 11.12 -4.10
CA GLU A 138 -15.32 11.55 -3.86
C GLU A 138 -16.19 10.47 -3.22
N ASN A 139 -15.71 9.22 -3.18
CA ASN A 139 -16.41 8.05 -2.64
C ASN A 139 -15.70 7.44 -1.42
N ILE A 140 -14.70 8.13 -0.85
CA ILE A 140 -14.02 7.69 0.37
C ILE A 140 -15.06 7.50 1.49
N CYS A 141 -15.06 6.30 2.09
CA CYS A 141 -16.05 5.91 3.08
C CYS A 141 -15.46 6.02 4.49
N VAL A 142 -15.65 7.17 5.15
CA VAL A 142 -15.01 7.44 6.46
C VAL A 142 -15.63 6.63 7.60
N ASN A 143 -16.94 6.38 7.59
CA ASN A 143 -17.68 5.73 8.68
C ASN A 143 -18.76 4.75 8.19
N GLY A 144 -18.67 4.31 6.95
CA GLY A 144 -19.72 3.50 6.32
C GLY A 144 -19.23 2.15 5.84
N TYR A 145 -20.12 1.46 5.14
CA TYR A 145 -19.82 0.27 4.38
C TYR A 145 -20.29 0.50 2.95
N PHE A 146 -19.69 -0.23 2.00
CA PHE A 146 -20.33 -0.46 0.72
C PHE A 146 -20.94 -1.85 0.72
N GLU A 147 -22.07 -1.99 0.05
CA GLU A 147 -22.71 -3.25 -0.26
C GLU A 147 -23.07 -3.27 -1.74
N PHE A 148 -22.70 -4.35 -2.42
CA PHE A 148 -23.04 -4.62 -3.80
C PHE A 148 -24.06 -5.74 -3.85
N SER A 149 -25.17 -5.53 -4.55
CA SER A 149 -26.26 -6.50 -4.63
C SER A 149 -26.82 -6.58 -6.05
N CYS A 150 -27.43 -7.71 -6.38
CA CYS A 150 -28.18 -7.88 -7.62
C CYS A 150 -29.43 -8.72 -7.35
N GLU A 151 -30.52 -8.41 -8.03
CA GLU A 151 -31.81 -9.07 -7.82
C GLU A 151 -31.81 -10.52 -8.31
N CYS A 152 -31.05 -10.82 -9.36
CA CYS A 152 -30.99 -12.14 -9.99
C CYS A 152 -30.25 -13.22 -9.19
N HIS A 153 -29.31 -12.86 -8.30
CA HIS A 153 -28.50 -13.85 -7.58
C HIS A 153 -28.86 -14.01 -6.09
N ASN A 154 -29.79 -13.21 -5.55
CA ASN A 154 -30.11 -13.14 -4.11
C ASN A 154 -28.85 -13.16 -3.22
N ARG A 155 -27.81 -12.43 -3.65
CA ARG A 155 -26.49 -12.36 -3.00
C ARG A 155 -26.11 -10.91 -2.82
N THR A 156 -25.44 -10.64 -1.71
CA THR A 156 -24.80 -9.37 -1.43
C THR A 156 -23.32 -9.58 -1.15
N VAL A 157 -22.50 -8.65 -1.64
CA VAL A 157 -21.06 -8.62 -1.38
C VAL A 157 -20.76 -7.35 -0.60
N LYS A 158 -20.19 -7.52 0.59
CA LYS A 158 -19.63 -6.43 1.39
C LYS A 158 -18.12 -6.40 1.20
N PRO A 159 -17.58 -5.58 0.30
CA PRO A 159 -16.15 -5.53 0.06
C PRO A 159 -15.38 -5.01 1.27
N ARG A 160 -14.10 -5.38 1.34
CA ARG A 160 -13.11 -4.68 2.18
C ARG A 160 -12.77 -3.35 1.51
N ILE A 161 -12.96 -2.25 2.23
CA ILE A 161 -12.72 -0.90 1.68
C ILE A 161 -11.25 -0.53 1.85
N ILE A 162 -10.64 -0.02 0.77
CA ILE A 162 -9.27 0.50 0.75
C ILE A 162 -9.37 1.98 0.40
N ASN A 163 -9.59 2.83 1.40
CA ASN A 163 -9.83 4.26 1.23
C ASN A 163 -8.54 5.03 0.95
N LEU A 164 -7.43 4.65 1.58
CA LEU A 164 -6.14 5.30 1.44
C LEU A 164 -5.11 4.31 0.90
N PRO A 165 -4.04 4.79 0.23
CA PRO A 165 -2.95 3.92 -0.21
C PRO A 165 -2.38 3.06 0.93
N GLU A 166 -2.29 3.59 2.14
CA GLU A 166 -1.74 2.91 3.29
C GLU A 166 -2.62 1.74 3.78
N ASP A 167 -3.95 1.80 3.56
CA ASP A 167 -4.89 0.74 3.95
C ASP A 167 -4.58 -0.59 3.25
N TRP A 168 -3.86 -0.56 2.12
CA TRP A 168 -3.36 -1.76 1.46
C TRP A 168 -2.42 -2.58 2.35
N LEU A 169 -1.69 -1.93 3.26
CA LEU A 169 -0.70 -2.58 4.12
C LEU A 169 -1.33 -3.42 5.22
N ASP A 170 -2.54 -3.06 5.67
CA ASP A 170 -3.31 -3.84 6.66
C ASP A 170 -3.62 -5.26 6.17
N GLU A 171 -3.65 -5.44 4.85
CA GLU A 171 -3.99 -6.69 4.18
C GLU A 171 -2.77 -7.59 3.94
N ILE A 172 -1.57 -7.13 4.27
CA ILE A 172 -0.33 -7.85 4.00
C ILE A 172 0.11 -8.59 5.25
N ASP A 173 0.38 -9.89 5.07
CA ASP A 173 1.23 -10.61 5.99
C ASP A 173 2.70 -10.17 5.77
N PHE A 174 3.19 -9.27 6.62
CA PHE A 174 4.55 -8.75 6.53
C PHE A 174 5.62 -9.83 6.76
N THR A 175 5.28 -10.98 7.33
CA THR A 175 6.23 -12.09 7.50
C THR A 175 6.64 -12.71 6.16
N THR A 176 5.83 -12.51 5.11
CA THR A 176 6.16 -12.90 3.73
C THR A 176 7.31 -12.08 3.14
N PHE A 177 7.58 -10.90 3.71
CA PHE A 177 8.67 -10.01 3.31
C PHE A 177 9.93 -10.22 4.16
N TRP A 178 10.35 -11.46 4.36
CA TRP A 178 11.64 -11.76 4.98
C TRP A 178 12.73 -11.95 3.92
N PRO A 179 13.91 -11.31 4.06
CA PRO A 179 15.00 -11.49 3.10
C PRO A 179 15.51 -12.94 3.12
N ARG A 180 15.70 -13.53 1.94
CA ARG A 180 16.28 -14.87 1.76
C ARG A 180 17.78 -14.84 1.48
N ASN A 181 18.30 -13.67 1.12
CA ASN A 181 19.72 -13.44 0.88
C ASN A 181 20.07 -11.97 1.08
N VAL A 182 21.36 -11.66 1.16
CA VAL A 182 21.87 -10.31 1.44
C VAL A 182 21.52 -9.26 0.39
N ARG A 183 21.09 -9.66 -0.81
CA ARG A 183 20.72 -8.73 -1.90
C ARG A 183 19.25 -8.28 -1.79
N GLU A 184 18.44 -8.93 -0.95
CA GLU A 184 17.01 -8.66 -0.79
C GLU A 184 16.71 -7.57 0.25
N VAL A 185 17.58 -6.56 0.34
CA VAL A 185 17.41 -5.44 1.29
C VAL A 185 16.07 -4.72 1.11
N LEU A 186 15.60 -4.61 -0.13
CA LEU A 186 14.30 -3.99 -0.43
C LEU A 186 13.11 -4.79 0.12
N VAL A 187 13.23 -6.12 0.22
CA VAL A 187 12.19 -6.97 0.81
C VAL A 187 12.06 -6.65 2.31
N LEU A 188 13.18 -6.54 3.01
CA LEU A 188 13.20 -6.16 4.42
C LEU A 188 12.62 -4.74 4.65
N ARG A 189 12.92 -3.78 3.77
CA ARG A 189 12.33 -2.43 3.85
C ARG A 189 10.79 -2.46 3.78
N LYS A 190 10.24 -3.24 2.85
CA LYS A 190 8.79 -3.43 2.71
C LYS A 190 8.17 -4.01 3.98
N ALA A 191 8.82 -4.99 4.61
CA ALA A 191 8.33 -5.54 5.87
C ALA A 191 8.23 -4.47 6.97
N ILE A 192 9.22 -3.60 7.06
CA ILE A 192 9.24 -2.50 8.04
C ILE A 192 8.18 -1.46 7.69
N ASP A 193 7.96 -1.13 6.42
CA ASP A 193 6.88 -0.23 5.98
C ASP A 193 5.51 -0.77 6.43
N VAL A 194 5.24 -2.06 6.22
CA VAL A 194 3.99 -2.71 6.65
C VAL A 194 3.82 -2.64 8.17
N VAL A 195 4.85 -3.04 8.94
CA VAL A 195 4.79 -3.02 10.41
C VAL A 195 4.63 -1.58 10.94
N THR A 196 5.25 -0.60 10.30
CA THR A 196 5.14 0.82 10.66
C THR A 196 3.69 1.31 10.58
N VAL A 197 2.98 0.97 9.53
CA VAL A 197 1.59 1.42 9.34
C VAL A 197 0.64 0.58 10.19
N ARG A 198 0.73 -0.75 10.09
CA ARG A 198 -0.25 -1.67 10.67
C ARG A 198 -0.14 -1.80 12.18
N GLU A 199 1.07 -2.02 12.70
CA GLU A 199 1.27 -2.38 14.11
C GLU A 199 1.59 -1.17 15.00
N LEU A 200 2.17 -0.11 14.41
CA LEU A 200 2.44 1.14 15.14
C LEU A 200 1.38 2.21 14.88
N HIS A 201 0.34 1.89 14.10
CA HIS A 201 -0.77 2.78 13.75
C HIS A 201 -0.31 4.14 13.22
N SER A 202 0.83 4.17 12.53
CA SER A 202 1.31 5.37 11.88
C SER A 202 0.52 5.59 10.60
N LYS A 203 -0.20 6.71 10.51
CA LYS A 203 -1.00 7.06 9.32
C LYS A 203 -0.17 7.22 8.06
N THR A 204 1.13 7.44 8.21
CA THR A 204 2.09 7.57 7.11
C THR A 204 3.38 6.85 7.47
N VAL A 205 4.18 6.50 6.47
CA VAL A 205 5.56 6.01 6.67
C VAL A 205 6.53 7.19 6.92
N ASP A 206 6.07 8.25 7.59
CA ASP A 206 6.91 9.41 7.89
C ASP A 206 7.86 9.09 9.04
N ARG A 207 9.10 8.79 8.67
CA ARG A 207 10.16 8.36 9.58
C ARG A 207 11.01 9.56 9.97
N LYS A 208 11.45 9.58 11.23
CA LYS A 208 12.41 10.58 11.71
C LYS A 208 13.80 10.41 11.07
N TYR A 209 14.10 9.22 10.57
CA TYR A 209 15.39 8.91 9.95
C TYR A 209 15.20 8.20 8.62
N LYS A 210 16.04 8.56 7.65
CA LYS A 210 16.39 7.64 6.57
C LYS A 210 17.15 6.46 7.15
N PHE A 211 17.17 5.34 6.45
CA PHE A 211 17.89 4.18 6.95
C PHE A 211 18.45 3.31 5.85
N GLU A 212 19.47 2.54 6.21
CA GLU A 212 20.08 1.50 5.39
C GLU A 212 20.54 0.33 6.26
N PHE A 213 20.85 -0.77 5.59
CA PHE A 213 21.32 -1.99 6.24
C PHE A 213 22.71 -2.33 5.73
N ASP A 214 23.61 -2.64 6.65
CA ASP A 214 24.85 -3.29 6.29
C ASP A 214 24.56 -4.72 5.79
N ASN A 215 25.34 -5.20 4.83
CA ASN A 215 25.20 -6.57 4.32
C ASN A 215 25.41 -7.61 5.44
N ARG A 216 26.22 -7.27 6.46
CA ARG A 216 26.40 -8.12 7.65
C ARG A 216 25.10 -8.23 8.44
N PHE A 217 24.44 -7.11 8.74
CA PHE A 217 23.14 -7.11 9.40
C PHE A 217 22.14 -8.01 8.69
N VAL A 218 21.99 -7.86 7.37
CA VAL A 218 21.05 -8.67 6.59
C VAL A 218 21.42 -10.15 6.67
N ARG A 219 22.72 -10.47 6.60
CA ARG A 219 23.20 -11.84 6.76
C ARG A 219 22.85 -12.42 8.13
N ASP A 220 23.05 -11.63 9.19
CA ASP A 220 22.81 -12.04 10.57
C ASP A 220 21.32 -12.39 10.82
N ILE A 221 20.38 -11.86 10.02
CA ILE A 221 18.94 -12.07 10.23
C ILE A 221 18.27 -13.04 9.24
N ILE A 222 18.92 -13.47 8.15
CA ILE A 222 18.29 -14.34 7.14
C ILE A 222 17.72 -15.61 7.79
N ASP A 223 18.53 -16.23 8.66
CA ASP A 223 18.22 -17.51 9.31
C ASP A 223 17.40 -17.35 10.60
N GLU A 224 17.20 -16.12 11.07
CA GLU A 224 16.42 -15.84 12.29
C GLU A 224 14.92 -16.09 12.03
N GLN A 225 14.32 -16.98 12.83
CA GLN A 225 12.89 -17.32 12.74
C GLN A 225 12.10 -16.86 13.97
N ASP A 226 12.71 -16.94 15.15
CA ASP A 226 11.99 -16.88 16.43
C ASP A 226 11.59 -15.47 16.82
N CYS A 227 12.35 -14.45 16.41
CA CYS A 227 12.07 -13.06 16.75
C CYS A 227 11.88 -12.15 15.55
N ARG A 228 11.41 -12.68 14.40
CA ARG A 228 11.19 -11.88 13.19
C ARG A 228 10.28 -10.68 13.42
N ILE A 229 9.16 -10.93 14.11
CA ILE A 229 8.15 -9.91 14.40
C ILE A 229 8.73 -8.85 15.32
N ASP A 230 9.33 -9.25 16.44
CA ASP A 230 9.97 -8.34 17.39
C ASP A 230 11.06 -7.50 16.74
N LEU A 231 11.85 -8.11 15.84
CA LEU A 231 12.89 -7.40 15.11
C LEU A 231 12.29 -6.31 14.22
N LEU A 232 11.31 -6.65 13.38
CA LEU A 232 10.67 -5.69 12.49
C LEU A 232 10.00 -4.57 13.28
N TRP A 233 9.34 -4.91 14.39
CA TRP A 233 8.71 -3.94 15.28
C TRP A 233 9.73 -3.02 15.93
N GLY A 234 10.84 -3.57 16.43
CA GLY A 234 11.94 -2.79 17.00
C GLY A 234 12.58 -1.84 15.99
N LEU A 235 12.85 -2.32 14.78
CA LEU A 235 13.35 -1.49 13.67
C LEU A 235 12.36 -0.38 13.30
N ALA A 236 11.09 -0.71 13.08
CA ALA A 236 10.04 0.25 12.73
C ALA A 236 9.90 1.33 13.82
N LYS A 237 9.78 0.90 15.07
CA LYS A 237 9.62 1.79 16.23
C LYS A 237 10.82 2.71 16.40
N ARG A 238 12.03 2.19 16.23
CA ARG A 238 13.25 3.02 16.27
C ARG A 238 13.20 4.10 15.21
N LEU A 239 12.76 3.82 13.98
CA LEU A 239 12.71 4.81 12.91
C LEU A 239 11.70 5.96 13.15
N LEU A 240 10.74 5.78 14.07
CA LEU A 240 9.72 6.79 14.42
C LEU A 240 10.10 7.67 15.63
N MET A 241 11.08 7.28 16.43
CA MET A 241 11.42 7.94 17.70
C MET A 241 12.67 8.79 17.58
N THR A 242 12.78 9.91 18.29
CA THR A 242 14.10 10.59 18.44
C THR A 242 15.04 9.72 19.28
N GLN A 243 16.33 10.03 19.29
CA GLN A 243 17.29 9.36 20.17
C GLN A 243 16.86 9.43 21.64
N ALA A 244 16.48 10.62 22.12
CA ALA A 244 16.03 10.81 23.49
C ALA A 244 14.78 9.95 23.82
N GLN A 245 13.84 9.83 22.89
CA GLN A 245 12.65 8.99 23.05
C GLN A 245 13.00 7.49 23.10
N ALA A 246 13.89 7.03 22.21
CA ALA A 246 14.28 5.62 22.17
C ALA A 246 15.06 5.20 23.43
N SER A 247 15.91 6.06 23.98
CA SER A 247 16.71 5.74 25.18
C SER A 247 15.85 5.49 26.43
N ILE A 248 14.69 6.14 26.52
CA ILE A 248 13.76 5.97 27.65
C ILE A 248 12.65 4.96 27.36
N ASP A 249 12.58 4.45 26.12
CA ASP A 249 11.58 3.46 25.73
C ASP A 249 11.90 2.11 26.38
N LYS A 250 10.97 1.61 27.20
CA LYS A 250 11.15 0.35 27.94
C LYS A 250 11.23 -0.89 27.04
N GLY A 251 10.77 -0.80 25.79
CA GLY A 251 10.83 -1.90 24.82
C GLY A 251 12.19 -1.95 24.12
N LEU A 252 12.64 -0.81 23.60
CA LEU A 252 13.91 -0.71 22.87
C LEU A 252 15.13 -0.70 23.79
N LEU A 253 15.04 -0.05 24.96
CA LEU A 253 16.18 0.15 25.88
C LEU A 253 17.44 0.57 25.10
N ASP A 254 17.31 1.65 24.32
CA ASP A 254 18.32 2.05 23.35
C ASP A 254 19.53 2.67 24.05
N GLU A 255 20.64 1.94 24.07
CA GLU A 255 21.86 2.24 24.81
C GLU A 255 22.96 2.79 23.90
N GLU A 256 23.76 3.71 24.43
CA GLU A 256 24.96 4.20 23.76
C GLU A 256 26.16 3.27 24.01
N ILE A 257 26.99 3.03 23.00
CA ILE A 257 28.18 2.16 23.14
C ILE A 257 29.44 3.01 23.16
N ALA A 258 29.65 3.84 22.14
CA ALA A 258 30.86 4.65 21.98
C ALA A 258 30.55 5.96 21.24
N GLY A 259 30.85 7.09 21.89
CA GLY A 259 30.92 8.41 21.25
C GLY A 259 29.62 8.93 20.65
N GLY A 260 28.45 8.61 21.23
CA GLY A 260 27.13 9.16 20.84
C GLY A 260 26.53 8.59 19.57
N GLN A 261 27.36 8.15 18.62
CA GLN A 261 26.94 7.76 17.27
C GLN A 261 26.56 6.28 17.18
N GLU A 262 27.21 5.42 17.97
CA GLU A 262 26.95 3.97 17.97
C GLU A 262 25.99 3.57 19.10
N ARG A 263 24.97 2.80 18.74
CA ARG A 263 23.90 2.44 19.67
C ARG A 263 23.45 1.00 19.51
N ARG A 264 22.98 0.42 20.61
CA ARG A 264 22.38 -0.91 20.67
C ARG A 264 20.98 -0.80 21.21
N MET A 265 20.02 -1.37 20.50
CA MET A 265 18.66 -1.54 20.99
C MET A 265 18.35 -3.02 21.21
N ARG A 266 17.55 -3.29 22.23
CA ARG A 266 17.00 -4.60 22.54
C ARG A 266 15.86 -4.92 21.57
N ILE A 267 15.84 -6.17 21.12
CA ILE A 267 14.72 -6.75 20.36
C ILE A 267 13.90 -7.68 21.25
N SER A 268 14.58 -8.61 21.91
CA SER A 268 13.96 -9.57 22.84
C SER A 268 14.90 -9.84 24.02
N ARG A 269 14.61 -10.84 24.86
CA ARG A 269 15.50 -11.23 25.95
C ARG A 269 16.81 -11.77 25.36
N GLY A 270 17.87 -10.98 25.42
CA GLY A 270 19.22 -11.39 25.00
C GLY A 270 19.59 -11.05 23.56
N LYS A 271 18.62 -10.80 22.67
CA LYS A 271 18.87 -10.39 21.28
C LYS A 271 18.90 -8.87 21.12
N ARG A 272 19.86 -8.37 20.34
CA ARG A 272 20.10 -6.93 20.18
C ARG A 272 20.41 -6.56 18.73
N VAL A 273 20.07 -5.33 18.36
CA VAL A 273 20.48 -4.71 17.10
C VAL A 273 21.49 -3.62 17.39
N HIS A 274 22.63 -3.66 16.73
CA HIS A 274 23.60 -2.57 16.71
C HIS A 274 23.44 -1.75 15.44
N TYR A 275 23.42 -0.43 15.61
CA TYR A 275 23.32 0.53 14.52
C TYR A 275 24.12 1.79 14.84
N VAL A 276 24.36 2.59 13.79
CA VAL A 276 25.08 3.86 13.89
C VAL A 276 24.29 4.98 13.23
N TYR A 277 24.45 6.21 13.70
CA TYR A 277 23.98 7.37 12.95
C TYR A 277 24.96 7.70 11.83
N SER A 278 24.47 7.75 10.59
CA SER A 278 25.27 8.05 9.41
C SER A 278 24.93 9.46 8.91
N GLY A 279 25.54 10.48 9.52
CA GLY A 279 25.27 11.89 9.18
C GLY A 279 23.93 12.42 9.72
N GLN A 280 23.48 13.56 9.21
CA GLN A 280 22.24 14.20 9.68
C GLN A 280 21.00 13.42 9.18
N GLY A 281 20.27 12.82 10.11
CA GLY A 281 18.96 12.23 9.83
C GLY A 281 18.98 10.85 9.18
N SER A 282 20.07 10.07 9.34
CA SER A 282 20.12 8.68 8.82
C SER A 282 20.65 7.69 9.86
N ILE A 283 20.10 6.46 9.83
CA ILE A 283 20.51 5.32 10.65
C ILE A 283 21.02 4.20 9.74
N ARG A 284 22.17 3.62 10.06
CA ARG A 284 22.65 2.39 9.41
C ARG A 284 22.64 1.24 10.41
N PHE A 285 21.83 0.22 10.14
CA PHE A 285 21.78 -1.01 10.94
C PHE A 285 22.96 -1.92 10.58
N MET A 286 23.80 -2.23 11.56
CA MET A 286 25.13 -2.82 11.34
C MET A 286 25.17 -4.32 11.62
N ARG A 287 24.59 -4.76 12.74
CA ARG A 287 24.64 -6.14 13.22
C ARG A 287 23.38 -6.53 13.97
N PHE A 288 23.01 -7.79 13.88
CA PHE A 288 22.05 -8.43 14.76
C PHE A 288 22.80 -9.46 15.61
N TYR A 289 22.62 -9.42 16.92
CA TYR A 289 23.26 -10.32 17.88
C TYR A 289 22.19 -11.24 18.47
N GLY A 290 22.47 -12.54 18.43
CA GLY A 290 21.68 -13.57 19.10
C GLY A 290 21.85 -13.55 20.62
N GLU A 291 21.21 -14.51 21.28
CA GLU A 291 21.37 -14.70 22.72
C GLU A 291 22.82 -15.07 23.07
N GLY A 292 23.42 -14.38 24.04
CA GLY A 292 24.81 -14.62 24.48
C GLY A 292 25.91 -13.98 23.63
N GLU A 293 25.59 -13.45 22.44
CA GLU A 293 26.57 -12.80 21.56
C GLU A 293 26.81 -11.31 21.89
N HIS A 294 26.00 -10.73 22.77
CA HIS A 294 25.99 -9.28 23.03
C HIS A 294 27.19 -8.77 23.84
N ASP A 295 28.00 -9.65 24.42
CA ASP A 295 29.23 -9.26 25.15
C ASP A 295 30.43 -9.06 24.21
N GLU A 296 30.33 -9.43 22.93
CA GLU A 296 31.36 -9.11 21.94
C GLU A 296 31.39 -7.58 21.69
N GLY A 297 32.50 -6.95 22.10
CA GLY A 297 32.77 -5.52 21.89
C GLY A 297 32.37 -4.58 23.04
N LEU A 298 32.01 -5.10 24.23
CA LEU A 298 31.84 -4.29 25.46
C LEU A 298 33.09 -4.27 26.35
N ARG A 299 34.26 -4.64 25.82
CA ARG A 299 35.56 -4.59 26.49
C ARG A 299 36.49 -3.60 25.80
#